data_AF-K4EL99-F1
#
_entry.id   AF-K4EL99-F1
#
_cell.length_a   1.000
_cell.length_b   1.000
_cell.length_c   1.000
_cell.angle_alpha   90.00
_cell.angle_beta   90.00
_cell.angle_gamma   90.00
#
_symmetry.space_group_name_H-M   'P 1'
#
loop_
_entity.id
_entity.type
_entity.pdbx_description
1 polymer ?
#
loop_
_entity_poly.entity_id
_entity_poly.type
_entity_poly.pdbx_seq_one_letter_code
_entity_poly.pdbx_strand_id
1 'polypeptide(L)'
;AHKGPLTGEGHKGLYEILTTSWHAQLAINLALFGSLSIVVAHHMYSMPPYPYLATDYATQLSLFTHHTWIGGFCIVGAGAHAAIFMVRDYDPTN
;
A
#
# COMPACT_ATOMS: atom_id res chain seq x y z
N ALA A 1 18.39 9.47 -15.48
CA ALA A 1 19.32 9.36 -14.34
C ALA A 1 19.45 7.91 -13.86
N HIS A 2 18.33 7.25 -13.54
CA HIS A 2 18.32 5.86 -13.08
C HIS A 2 17.96 4.89 -14.21
N LYS A 3 18.99 4.41 -14.94
CA LYS A 3 18.91 3.32 -15.93
C LYS A 3 20.23 2.56 -15.98
N GLY A 4 20.20 1.26 -16.31
CA GLY A 4 21.37 0.39 -16.28
C GLY A 4 21.39 -0.63 -17.42
N PRO A 5 22.48 -1.41 -17.57
CA PRO A 5 22.69 -2.29 -18.73
C PRO A 5 21.69 -3.44 -18.83
N LEU A 6 20.96 -3.76 -17.75
CA LEU A 6 19.99 -4.87 -17.70
C LEU A 6 18.53 -4.42 -17.82
N THR A 7 18.24 -3.11 -17.73
CA THR A 7 16.86 -2.58 -17.58
C THR A 7 16.45 -1.60 -18.69
N GLY A 8 17.17 -1.58 -19.80
CA GLY A 8 16.85 -0.74 -20.96
C GLY A 8 16.79 0.75 -20.61
N GLU A 9 15.65 1.38 -20.88
CA GLU A 9 15.43 2.80 -20.58
C GLU A 9 15.15 3.12 -19.10
N GLY A 10 15.12 2.10 -18.22
CA GLY A 10 14.94 2.29 -16.78
C GLY A 10 13.56 2.87 -16.45
N HIS A 11 13.53 3.95 -15.68
CA HIS A 11 12.27 4.55 -15.18
C HIS A 11 11.56 5.50 -16.16
N LYS A 12 11.91 5.49 -17.45
CA LYS A 12 11.22 6.31 -18.46
C LYS A 12 9.72 5.94 -18.51
N GLY A 13 8.83 6.93 -18.60
CA GLY A 13 7.38 6.73 -18.65
C GLY A 13 6.69 6.61 -17.28
N LEU A 14 7.42 6.28 -16.21
CA LEU A 14 6.82 6.14 -14.87
C LEU A 14 6.30 7.47 -14.31
N TYR A 15 6.99 8.58 -14.60
CA TYR A 15 6.55 9.90 -14.16
C TYR A 15 5.21 10.26 -14.81
N GLU A 16 5.09 10.01 -16.11
CA GLU A 16 3.88 10.26 -16.89
C GLU A 16 2.74 9.37 -16.40
N ILE A 17 2.98 8.06 -16.19
CA ILE A 17 1.97 7.15 -15.62
C ILE A 17 1.43 7.67 -14.28
N LEU A 18 2.31 8.07 -13.36
CA LEU A 18 1.93 8.51 -12.00
C LEU A 18 1.37 9.92 -11.93
N THR A 19 1.49 10.72 -13.00
CA THR A 19 0.93 12.07 -13.07
C THR A 19 -0.34 12.13 -13.91
N THR A 20 -0.60 11.12 -14.74
CA THR A 20 -1.78 11.09 -15.62
C THR A 20 -2.82 10.05 -15.24
N SER A 21 -2.45 8.94 -14.58
CA SER A 21 -3.40 7.93 -14.10
C SER A 21 -3.65 8.03 -12.59
N TRP A 22 -4.91 8.32 -12.25
CA TRP A 22 -5.39 8.24 -10.87
C TRP A 22 -5.44 6.80 -10.36
N HIS A 23 -5.69 5.81 -11.23
CA HIS A 23 -5.69 4.41 -10.84
C HIS A 23 -4.27 3.91 -10.50
N ALA A 24 -3.24 4.35 -11.24
CA ALA A 24 -1.86 4.04 -10.92
C ALA A 24 -1.43 4.60 -9.56
N GLN A 25 -1.76 5.87 -9.29
CA GLN A 25 -1.51 6.50 -7.99
C GLN A 25 -2.24 5.79 -6.84
N LEU A 26 -3.54 5.55 -7.00
CA LEU A 26 -4.34 4.90 -5.97
C LEU A 26 -3.85 3.47 -5.68
N ALA A 27 -3.40 2.73 -6.69
CA ALA A 27 -2.82 1.40 -6.51
C ALA A 27 -1.59 1.42 -5.59
N ILE A 28 -0.61 2.30 -5.87
CA ILE A 28 0.61 2.39 -5.05
C ILE A 28 0.28 2.87 -3.62
N ASN A 29 -0.60 3.87 -3.50
CA ASN A 29 -1.00 4.41 -2.21
C ASN A 29 -1.71 3.35 -1.35
N LEU A 30 -2.62 2.57 -1.93
CA LEU A 30 -3.29 1.48 -1.22
C LEU A 30 -2.33 0.35 -0.83
N ALA A 31 -1.35 0.03 -1.68
CA ALA A 31 -0.36 -1.00 -1.38
C ALA A 31 0.48 -0.61 -0.14
N LEU A 32 0.96 0.64 -0.11
CA LEU A 32 1.74 1.17 1.00
C LEU A 32 0.88 1.37 2.24
N PHE A 33 -0.31 1.95 2.10
CA PHE A 33 -1.20 2.23 3.22
C PHE A 33 -1.69 0.94 3.90
N GLY A 34 -2.07 -0.07 3.11
CA GLY A 34 -2.49 -1.36 3.64
C GLY A 34 -1.34 -2.06 4.39
N SER A 35 -0.14 -2.05 3.82
CA SER A 35 1.07 -2.58 4.46
C SER A 35 1.38 -1.83 5.76
N LEU A 36 1.28 -0.49 5.75
CA LEU A 36 1.50 0.32 6.93
C LEU A 36 0.48 0.03 8.03
N SER A 37 -0.80 -0.16 7.71
CA SER A 37 -1.83 -0.55 8.69
C SER A 37 -1.46 -1.87 9.38
N ILE A 38 -0.94 -2.85 8.66
CA ILE A 38 -0.47 -4.13 9.23
C ILE A 38 0.76 -3.91 10.13
N VAL A 39 1.71 -3.07 9.71
CA VAL A 39 2.88 -2.72 10.55
C VAL A 39 2.44 -2.02 11.84
N VAL A 40 1.46 -1.12 11.75
CA VAL A 40 0.85 -0.46 12.92
C VAL A 40 0.22 -1.49 13.86
N ALA A 41 -0.50 -2.50 13.34
CA ALA A 41 -1.03 -3.59 14.16
C ALA A 41 0.09 -4.28 14.96
N HIS A 42 1.20 -4.64 14.29
CA HIS A 42 2.34 -5.30 14.94
C HIS A 42 3.04 -4.41 15.97
N HIS A 43 3.22 -3.12 15.67
CA HIS A 43 3.82 -2.19 16.62
C HIS A 43 2.92 -1.91 17.82
N MET A 44 1.61 -1.74 17.64
CA MET A 44 0.70 -1.37 18.73
C MET A 44 0.50 -2.49 19.76
N TYR A 45 0.57 -3.77 19.36
CA TYR A 45 0.45 -4.86 20.34
C TYR A 45 1.76 -5.08 21.13
N SER A 46 2.91 -4.80 20.52
CA SER A 46 4.24 -5.03 21.12
C SER A 46 4.80 -3.81 21.86
N MET A 47 4.37 -2.60 21.47
CA MET A 47 4.74 -1.33 22.07
C MET A 47 3.47 -0.50 22.36
N PRO A 48 2.68 -0.85 23.39
CA PRO A 48 1.39 -0.21 23.66
C PRO A 48 1.54 1.30 23.92
N PRO A 49 1.03 2.18 23.04
CA PRO A 49 1.33 3.61 23.11
C PRO A 49 0.42 4.38 24.07
N TYR A 50 -0.59 3.73 24.66
CA TYR A 50 -1.59 4.36 25.52
C TYR A 50 -1.56 3.80 26.95
N PRO A 51 -1.76 4.64 27.99
CA PRO A 51 -1.86 4.18 29.38
C PRO A 51 -2.94 3.12 29.57
N TYR A 52 -2.68 2.11 30.40
CA TYR A 52 -3.58 1.00 30.74
C TYR A 52 -3.98 0.07 29.59
N LEU A 53 -3.55 0.35 28.35
CA LEU A 53 -3.89 -0.46 27.18
C LEU A 53 -3.29 -1.87 27.24
N ALA A 54 -2.06 -2.02 27.75
CA ALA A 54 -1.38 -3.32 27.81
C ALA A 54 -2.12 -4.37 28.65
N THR A 55 -2.93 -3.92 29.62
CA THR A 55 -3.73 -4.79 30.49
C THR A 55 -5.17 -4.95 30.00
N ASP A 56 -5.62 -4.11 29.07
CA ASP A 56 -6.92 -4.24 28.41
C ASP A 56 -6.80 -5.17 27.19
N TYR A 57 -6.87 -6.47 27.45
CA TYR A 57 -6.69 -7.50 26.43
C TYR A 57 -7.75 -7.47 25.34
N ALA A 58 -8.99 -7.08 25.66
CA ALA A 58 -10.06 -6.99 24.67
C ALA A 58 -9.77 -5.90 23.64
N THR A 59 -9.31 -4.72 24.10
CA THR A 59 -8.92 -3.63 23.21
C THR A 59 -7.68 -4.00 22.39
N GLN A 60 -6.67 -4.63 22.98
CA GLN A 60 -5.46 -5.07 22.27
C GLN A 60 -5.77 -6.04 21.12
N LEU A 61 -6.54 -7.09 21.38
CA LEU A 61 -6.94 -8.07 20.35
C LEU A 61 -7.78 -7.40 19.25
N SER A 62 -8.69 -6.52 19.65
CA SER A 62 -9.59 -5.83 18.71
C SER A 62 -8.80 -4.90 17.78
N LEU A 63 -7.89 -4.08 18.31
CA LEU A 63 -7.08 -3.15 17.52
C LEU A 63 -6.16 -3.89 16.55
N PHE A 64 -5.47 -4.95 17.01
CA PHE A 64 -4.63 -5.77 16.14
C PHE A 64 -5.45 -6.32 14.96
N THR A 65 -6.54 -7.02 15.27
CA THR A 65 -7.41 -7.64 14.26
C THR A 65 -7.98 -6.62 13.29
N HIS A 66 -8.46 -5.47 13.81
CA HIS A 66 -9.01 -4.38 13.01
C HIS A 66 -7.99 -3.85 11.99
N HIS A 67 -6.78 -3.48 12.45
CA HIS A 67 -5.74 -2.92 11.58
C HIS A 67 -5.21 -3.94 10.56
N THR A 68 -5.13 -5.23 10.93
CA THR A 68 -4.75 -6.30 9.99
C THR A 68 -5.79 -6.46 8.89
N TRP A 69 -7.08 -6.50 9.22
CA TRP A 69 -8.14 -6.64 8.22
C TRP A 69 -8.23 -5.44 7.29
N ILE A 70 -8.18 -4.21 7.81
CA ILE A 70 -8.11 -3.00 6.98
C ILE A 70 -6.91 -3.08 6.04
N GLY A 71 -5.74 -3.47 6.57
CA GLY A 71 -4.54 -3.64 5.79
C GLY A 71 -4.71 -4.63 4.63
N GLY A 72 -5.31 -5.79 4.91
CA GLY A 72 -5.65 -6.79 3.90
C GLY A 72 -6.59 -6.25 2.81
N PHE A 73 -7.68 -5.58 3.18
CA PHE A 73 -8.60 -4.97 2.21
C PHE A 73 -7.92 -3.92 1.34
N CYS A 74 -7.08 -3.05 1.91
CA CYS A 74 -6.32 -2.05 1.16
C CYS A 74 -5.33 -2.70 0.19
N ILE A 75 -4.58 -3.74 0.59
CA ILE A 75 -3.65 -4.44 -0.29
C ILE A 75 -4.39 -5.11 -1.46
N VAL A 76 -5.53 -5.75 -1.21
CA VAL A 76 -6.37 -6.30 -2.30
C VAL A 76 -6.87 -5.18 -3.22
N GLY A 77 -7.30 -4.06 -2.65
CA GLY A 77 -7.69 -2.86 -3.40
C GLY A 77 -6.55 -2.32 -4.28
N ALA A 78 -5.30 -2.39 -3.81
CA ALA A 78 -4.14 -2.02 -4.60
C ALA A 78 -4.00 -2.88 -5.86
N GLY A 79 -4.13 -4.21 -5.71
CA GLY A 79 -4.14 -5.14 -6.85
C GLY A 79 -5.29 -4.86 -7.83
N ALA A 80 -6.49 -4.56 -7.31
CA ALA A 80 -7.63 -4.20 -8.12
C ALA A 80 -7.39 -2.92 -8.94
N HIS A 81 -6.89 -1.86 -8.31
CA HIS A 81 -6.60 -0.60 -8.99
C HIS A 81 -5.42 -0.70 -9.96
N ALA A 82 -4.40 -1.53 -9.67
CA ALA A 82 -3.33 -1.84 -10.60
C ALA A 82 -3.87 -2.53 -11.86
N ALA A 83 -4.78 -3.51 -11.71
CA ALA A 83 -5.43 -4.16 -12.84
C ALA A 83 -6.30 -3.18 -13.66
N ILE A 84 -7.03 -2.28 -12.98
CA ILE A 84 -7.84 -1.26 -13.67
C ILE A 84 -6.94 -0.31 -14.48
N PHE A 85 -5.81 0.13 -13.91
CA PHE A 85 -4.80 0.93 -14.62
C PHE A 85 -4.34 0.19 -15.89
N MET A 86 -3.94 -1.08 -15.78
CA MET A 86 -3.46 -1.87 -16.93
C MET A 86 -4.51 -2.01 -18.05
N VAL A 87 -5.79 -2.01 -17.72
CA VAL A 87 -6.87 -2.16 -18.70
C VAL A 87 -7.25 -0.84 -19.36
N ARG A 88 -7.20 0.28 -18.62
CA ARG A 88 -7.79 1.55 -19.07
C ARG A 88 -6.77 2.62 -19.44
N ASP A 89 -5.70 2.73 -18.67
CA ASP A 89 -4.82 3.89 -18.68
C ASP A 89 -3.39 3.55 -19.13
N TYR A 90 -3.05 2.25 -19.22
CA TYR A 90 -1.77 1.82 -19.76
C TYR A 90 -1.72 1.99 -21.29
N ASP A 91 -0.71 2.71 -21.75
CA ASP A 91 -0.38 2.87 -23.17
C ASP A 91 1.06 2.38 -23.39
N PRO A 92 1.29 1.34 -24.20
CA PRO A 92 2.63 0.81 -24.48
C PRO A 92 3.48 1.74 -25.36
N THR A 93 2.90 2.80 -25.92
CA THR A 93 3.60 3.76 -26.79
C THR A 93 4.11 5.01 -26.06
N ASN A 94 3.60 5.26 -24.84
CA ASN A 94 4.20 6.21 -23.90
C ASN A 94 5.50 5.63 -23.29
#